data_AF-A0A924B5Y9-F1
#
_entry.id   AF-A0A924B5Y9-F1
#
_cell.length_a   1.000
_cell.length_b   1.000
_cell.length_c   1.000
_cell.angle_alpha   90.00
_cell.angle_beta   90.00
_cell.angle_gamma   90.00
#
_symmetry.space_group_name_H-M   'P 1'
#
loop_
_entity.id
_entity.type
_entity.pdbx_description
1 polymer ?
#
loop_
_entity_poly.entity_id
_entity_poly.type
_entity_poly.pdbx_seq_one_letter_code
_entity_poly.pdbx_strand_id
1 'polypeptide(L)'
;MTPKLFSLFSLFTSILVCLSGFSLYADTIHYDENKFVNCYSNAGKSYYFDWDHFVKTATKSVYYLPVNNCDHVEFLKDIPQEDLHAISEIASSLPESVLFSIHQIENGAHVQRTEKKAGDYIKNRPDVFAPDSLEVLSQLRFEVGDGFATEVIGLFSHELVKKKSCDSLIGTCDFYLCQEQKNPCGLDGYNLSYGYKYCSGSKFKLLNEMETPPGKAWVTEVFQCLQKRSFESSKALSETSERCDKVKSAAFDSHPDCYAQAGFCHLEGREKRKIFSLIKGEIFSAQTIKQGLELLKQCSSKK
;
A
#
# COMPACT_ATOMS: atom_id res chain seq x y z
N MET A 1 -35.32 -42.44 33.38
CA MET A 1 -35.16 -42.66 31.92
C MET A 1 -35.57 -41.38 31.22
N THR A 2 -34.60 -40.57 30.81
CA THR A 2 -34.78 -39.16 30.42
C THR A 2 -34.72 -38.98 28.90
N PRO A 3 -35.76 -38.39 28.27
CA PRO A 3 -35.77 -38.10 26.84
C PRO A 3 -35.17 -36.70 26.61
N LYS A 4 -33.84 -36.60 26.57
CA LYS A 4 -33.16 -35.34 26.21
C LYS A 4 -31.96 -35.49 25.26
N LEU A 5 -31.55 -36.70 24.88
CA LEU A 5 -30.40 -36.89 23.99
C LEU A 5 -30.73 -36.85 22.48
N PHE A 6 -31.99 -37.01 22.07
CA PHE A 6 -32.32 -37.09 20.63
C PHE A 6 -32.40 -35.73 19.91
N SER A 7 -32.47 -34.61 20.63
CA SER A 7 -32.60 -33.27 20.02
C SER A 7 -31.25 -32.63 19.62
N LEU A 8 -30.13 -33.07 20.20
CA LEU A 8 -28.80 -32.49 19.91
C LEU A 8 -28.16 -33.07 18.65
N PHE A 9 -28.49 -34.33 18.30
CA PHE A 9 -27.96 -34.98 17.10
C PHE A 9 -28.56 -34.43 15.79
N SER A 10 -29.81 -33.95 15.81
CA SER A 10 -30.46 -33.34 14.65
C SER A 10 -29.97 -31.91 14.35
N LEU A 11 -29.45 -31.19 15.35
CA LEU A 11 -28.94 -29.84 15.15
C LEU A 11 -27.52 -29.85 14.56
N PHE A 12 -26.70 -30.85 14.94
CA PHE A 12 -25.33 -31.00 14.44
C PHE A 12 -25.25 -31.45 12.98
N THR A 13 -26.18 -32.28 12.51
CA THR A 13 -26.23 -32.69 11.09
C THR A 13 -26.70 -31.57 10.18
N SER A 14 -27.61 -30.70 10.63
CA SER A 14 -28.04 -29.52 9.86
C SER A 14 -26.94 -28.45 9.75
N ILE A 15 -26.09 -28.28 10.77
CA ILE A 15 -24.94 -27.35 10.71
C ILE A 15 -23.83 -27.87 9.78
N LEU A 16 -23.57 -29.18 9.78
CA LEU A 16 -22.58 -29.76 8.86
C LEU A 16 -23.00 -29.69 7.38
N VAL A 17 -24.29 -29.84 7.08
CA VAL A 17 -24.83 -29.72 5.71
C VAL A 17 -24.86 -28.27 5.22
N CYS A 18 -25.00 -27.28 6.12
CA CYS A 18 -24.83 -25.86 5.76
C CYS A 18 -23.38 -25.47 5.49
N LEU A 19 -22.38 -26.19 6.02
CA LEU A 19 -20.96 -25.91 5.81
C LEU A 19 -20.36 -26.64 4.60
N SER A 20 -21.00 -27.68 4.06
CA SER A 20 -20.53 -28.40 2.86
C SER A 20 -21.01 -27.80 1.53
N GLY A 21 -21.93 -26.83 1.56
CA GLY A 21 -22.50 -26.18 0.35
C GLY A 21 -21.82 -24.88 -0.06
N PHE A 22 -21.04 -24.26 0.83
CA PHE A 22 -20.17 -23.15 0.47
C PHE A 22 -18.83 -23.74 0.03
N SER A 23 -18.76 -24.13 -1.25
CA SER A 23 -17.48 -24.15 -1.91
C SER A 23 -16.97 -22.71 -1.84
N LEU A 24 -16.12 -22.43 -0.85
CA LEU A 24 -15.36 -21.19 -0.70
C LEU A 24 -14.40 -21.15 -1.88
N TYR A 25 -14.92 -20.80 -3.06
CA TYR A 25 -14.08 -20.47 -4.20
C TYR A 25 -13.29 -19.25 -3.77
N ALA A 26 -12.04 -19.46 -3.41
CA ALA A 26 -11.12 -18.37 -3.15
C ALA A 26 -10.95 -17.60 -4.46
N ASP A 27 -11.14 -16.30 -4.38
CA ASP A 27 -10.79 -15.38 -5.45
C ASP A 27 -9.38 -15.69 -5.94
N THR A 28 -9.23 -15.85 -7.26
CA THR A 28 -7.93 -16.10 -7.88
C THR A 28 -7.60 -14.94 -8.80
N ILE A 29 -6.45 -14.30 -8.57
CA ILE A 29 -5.95 -13.19 -9.36
C ILE A 29 -4.64 -13.63 -10.00
N HIS A 30 -4.59 -13.55 -11.33
CA HIS A 30 -3.38 -13.79 -12.10
C HIS A 30 -2.79 -12.45 -12.53
N TYR A 31 -1.46 -12.42 -12.58
CA TYR A 31 -0.70 -11.25 -12.94
C TYR A 31 0.17 -11.55 -14.16
N ASP A 32 0.38 -10.55 -15.00
CA ASP A 32 1.37 -10.62 -16.07
C ASP A 32 2.82 -10.47 -15.55
N GLU A 33 3.77 -10.48 -16.48
CA GLU A 33 5.20 -10.30 -16.22
C GLU A 33 5.54 -8.94 -15.56
N ASN A 34 4.71 -7.92 -15.77
CA ASN A 34 4.87 -6.57 -15.21
C ASN A 34 4.06 -6.38 -13.91
N LYS A 35 3.43 -7.44 -13.40
CA LYS A 35 2.57 -7.45 -12.20
C LYS A 35 1.27 -6.65 -12.34
N PHE A 36 0.77 -6.45 -13.54
CA PHE A 36 -0.62 -6.03 -13.73
C PHE A 36 -1.52 -7.24 -13.67
N VAL A 37 -2.71 -7.10 -13.08
CA VAL A 37 -3.71 -8.16 -13.12
C VAL A 37 -4.02 -8.48 -14.58
N ASN A 38 -3.89 -9.72 -15.03
CA ASN A 38 -4.30 -10.10 -16.40
C ASN A 38 -5.55 -10.96 -16.40
N CYS A 39 -5.88 -11.61 -15.27
CA CYS A 39 -7.10 -12.38 -15.12
C CYS A 39 -7.60 -12.39 -13.68
N TYR A 40 -8.92 -12.36 -13.50
CA TYR A 40 -9.59 -12.49 -12.22
C TYR A 40 -10.66 -13.59 -12.31
N SER A 41 -10.69 -14.50 -11.33
CA SER A 41 -11.71 -15.54 -11.22
C SER A 41 -12.40 -15.51 -9.86
N ASN A 42 -13.74 -15.51 -9.86
CA ASN A 42 -14.58 -15.60 -8.67
C ASN A 42 -15.87 -16.36 -8.99
N ALA A 43 -16.23 -17.31 -8.11
CA ALA A 43 -17.49 -18.05 -8.17
C ALA A 43 -17.83 -18.63 -9.56
N GLY A 44 -16.81 -19.15 -10.25
CA GLY A 44 -16.96 -19.76 -11.58
C GLY A 44 -17.06 -18.78 -12.75
N LYS A 45 -16.87 -17.48 -12.51
CA LYS A 45 -16.70 -16.48 -13.57
C LYS A 45 -15.24 -16.08 -13.63
N SER A 46 -14.70 -15.99 -14.83
CA SER A 46 -13.34 -15.49 -15.04
C SER A 46 -13.34 -14.36 -16.08
N TYR A 47 -12.52 -13.36 -15.84
CA TYR A 47 -12.40 -12.16 -16.64
C TYR A 47 -10.94 -11.96 -17.01
N TYR A 48 -10.64 -11.96 -18.30
CA TYR A 48 -9.35 -11.52 -18.83
C TYR A 48 -9.38 -10.03 -19.08
N PHE A 49 -8.32 -9.31 -18.74
CA PHE A 49 -8.22 -7.86 -18.97
C PHE A 49 -7.23 -7.58 -20.11
N ASP A 50 -7.69 -6.92 -21.17
CA ASP A 50 -6.86 -6.57 -22.32
C ASP A 50 -6.25 -5.18 -22.14
N TRP A 51 -4.97 -5.17 -21.78
CA TRP A 51 -4.17 -3.95 -21.64
C TRP A 51 -3.57 -3.47 -22.97
N ASP A 52 -3.41 -4.35 -23.96
CA ASP A 52 -2.77 -4.02 -25.24
C ASP A 52 -3.71 -3.23 -26.14
N HIS A 53 -5.02 -3.51 -26.08
CA HIS A 53 -6.03 -2.73 -26.80
C HIS A 53 -6.11 -1.28 -26.32
N PHE A 54 -5.85 -1.04 -25.03
CA PHE A 54 -5.70 0.31 -24.46
C PHE A 54 -4.54 1.06 -25.15
N VAL A 55 -3.40 0.38 -25.35
CA VAL A 55 -2.22 0.97 -26.02
C VAL A 55 -2.52 1.27 -27.49
N LYS A 56 -3.27 0.41 -28.19
CA LYS A 56 -3.53 0.51 -29.64
C LYS A 56 -4.57 1.57 -30.01
N THR A 57 -5.57 1.84 -29.16
CA THR A 57 -6.78 2.60 -29.58
C THR A 57 -6.83 4.06 -29.16
N ALA A 58 -5.83 4.58 -28.43
CA ALA A 58 -5.82 5.92 -27.83
C ALA A 58 -7.04 6.23 -26.91
N THR A 59 -7.93 5.26 -26.70
CA THR A 59 -9.01 5.33 -25.73
C THR A 59 -8.45 4.96 -24.36
N LYS A 60 -8.69 5.80 -23.35
CA LYS A 60 -8.26 5.52 -21.97
C LYS A 60 -9.13 4.46 -21.29
N SER A 61 -9.77 3.57 -22.05
CA SER A 61 -10.74 2.63 -21.55
C SER A 61 -10.12 1.25 -21.45
N VAL A 62 -10.29 0.63 -20.29
CA VAL A 62 -9.92 -0.77 -20.06
C VAL A 62 -11.06 -1.66 -20.52
N TYR A 63 -10.72 -2.77 -21.17
CA TYR A 63 -11.68 -3.76 -21.64
C TYR A 63 -11.43 -5.11 -20.98
N TYR A 64 -12.47 -5.94 -20.97
CA TYR A 64 -12.36 -7.32 -20.50
C TYR A 64 -13.00 -8.30 -21.48
N LEU A 65 -12.57 -9.56 -21.39
CA LEU A 65 -13.13 -10.70 -22.10
C LEU A 65 -13.56 -11.76 -21.07
N PRO A 66 -14.82 -12.23 -21.06
CA PRO A 66 -15.21 -13.40 -20.28
C PRO A 66 -14.45 -14.65 -20.73
N VAL A 67 -13.84 -15.38 -19.79
CA VAL A 67 -13.10 -16.62 -20.08
C VAL A 67 -13.55 -17.75 -19.18
N ASN A 68 -13.32 -19.00 -19.61
CA ASN A 68 -13.73 -20.18 -18.85
C ASN A 68 -12.88 -20.36 -17.58
N ASN A 69 -11.57 -20.15 -17.68
CA ASN A 69 -10.62 -20.14 -16.58
C ASN A 69 -9.43 -19.24 -16.92
N CYS A 70 -8.62 -18.95 -15.91
CA CYS A 70 -7.42 -18.13 -16.08
C CYS A 70 -6.16 -18.94 -16.51
N ASP A 71 -6.30 -20.25 -16.76
CA ASP A 71 -5.16 -21.16 -17.02
C ASP A 71 -4.60 -21.06 -18.44
N HIS A 72 -5.26 -20.33 -19.33
CA HIS A 72 -4.93 -20.25 -20.76
C HIS A 72 -4.84 -18.81 -21.27
N VAL A 73 -4.75 -17.84 -20.36
CA VAL A 73 -4.79 -16.42 -20.71
C VAL A 73 -3.56 -15.95 -21.49
N GLU A 74 -2.45 -16.65 -21.37
CA GLU A 74 -1.22 -16.42 -22.15
C GLU A 74 -1.39 -16.63 -23.65
N PHE A 75 -2.46 -17.33 -24.07
CA PHE A 75 -2.79 -17.57 -25.48
C PHE A 75 -3.77 -16.55 -26.07
N LEU A 76 -4.31 -15.66 -25.25
CA LEU A 76 -5.25 -14.63 -25.69
C LEU A 76 -4.48 -13.43 -26.25
N LYS A 77 -4.12 -13.52 -27.54
CA LYS A 77 -3.50 -12.43 -28.30
C LYS A 77 -4.45 -11.97 -29.40
N ASP A 78 -4.46 -10.67 -29.64
CA ASP A 78 -5.22 -10.05 -30.73
C ASP A 78 -6.74 -10.35 -30.67
N ILE A 79 -7.33 -10.16 -29.49
CA ILE A 79 -8.77 -10.31 -29.27
C ILE A 79 -9.52 -9.32 -30.18
N PRO A 80 -10.50 -9.78 -30.98
CA PRO A 80 -11.34 -8.90 -31.79
C PRO A 80 -12.07 -7.87 -30.93
N GLN A 81 -12.19 -6.64 -31.42
CA GLN A 81 -12.78 -5.54 -30.65
C GLN A 81 -14.26 -5.82 -30.28
N GLU A 82 -14.96 -6.58 -31.12
CA GLU A 82 -16.35 -6.99 -30.91
C GLU A 82 -16.54 -7.97 -29.75
N ASP A 83 -15.49 -8.66 -29.32
CA ASP A 83 -15.51 -9.60 -28.19
C ASP A 83 -15.15 -8.91 -26.86
N LEU A 84 -14.69 -7.65 -26.93
CA LEU A 84 -14.28 -6.86 -25.78
C LEU A 84 -15.47 -6.12 -25.15
N HIS A 85 -15.58 -6.22 -23.84
CA HIS A 85 -16.60 -5.55 -23.04
C HIS A 85 -16.01 -4.38 -22.24
N ALA A 86 -16.82 -3.34 -21.99
CA ALA A 86 -16.37 -2.19 -21.22
C ALA A 86 -16.24 -2.55 -19.73
N ILE A 87 -15.12 -2.20 -19.10
CA ILE A 87 -14.87 -2.54 -17.68
C ILE A 87 -15.96 -2.00 -16.72
N SER A 88 -16.62 -0.89 -17.09
CA SER A 88 -17.70 -0.28 -16.32
C SER A 88 -18.90 -1.20 -16.11
N GLU A 89 -19.07 -2.24 -16.94
CA GLU A 89 -20.13 -3.24 -16.81
C GLU A 89 -19.95 -4.15 -15.58
N ILE A 90 -18.70 -4.36 -15.14
CA ILE A 90 -18.36 -5.27 -14.04
C ILE A 90 -17.64 -4.61 -12.87
N ALA A 91 -17.24 -3.33 -12.97
CA ALA A 91 -16.40 -2.65 -11.99
C ALA A 91 -16.89 -2.76 -10.53
N SER A 92 -18.20 -2.72 -10.27
CA SER A 92 -18.75 -2.84 -8.91
C SER A 92 -18.59 -4.23 -8.28
N SER A 93 -18.22 -5.23 -9.07
CA SER A 93 -18.03 -6.62 -8.62
C SER A 93 -16.56 -7.03 -8.50
N LEU A 94 -15.64 -6.16 -8.92
CA LEU A 94 -14.22 -6.43 -8.87
C LEU A 94 -13.63 -6.11 -7.49
N PRO A 95 -12.67 -6.90 -7.00
CA PRO A 95 -11.99 -6.60 -5.75
C PRO A 95 -11.07 -5.39 -5.92
N GLU A 96 -10.74 -4.75 -4.80
CA GLU A 96 -9.96 -3.49 -4.77
C GLU A 96 -8.60 -3.62 -5.47
N SER A 97 -7.94 -4.76 -5.37
CA SER A 97 -6.65 -5.01 -6.05
C SER A 97 -6.75 -4.97 -7.58
N VAL A 98 -7.86 -5.44 -8.14
CA VAL A 98 -8.11 -5.42 -9.60
C VAL A 98 -8.45 -3.99 -10.03
N LEU A 99 -9.31 -3.31 -9.28
CA LEU A 99 -9.64 -1.89 -9.50
C LEU A 99 -8.39 -1.00 -9.43
N PHE A 100 -7.46 -1.30 -8.54
CA PHE A 100 -6.18 -0.59 -8.44
C PHE A 100 -5.34 -0.75 -9.71
N SER A 101 -5.18 -1.97 -10.23
CA SER A 101 -4.47 -2.19 -11.50
C SER A 101 -5.14 -1.51 -12.69
N ILE A 102 -6.47 -1.54 -12.76
CA ILE A 102 -7.25 -0.80 -13.77
C ILE A 102 -6.91 0.69 -13.70
N HIS A 103 -6.94 1.28 -12.51
CA HIS A 103 -6.63 2.69 -12.32
C HIS A 103 -5.19 3.04 -12.72
N GLN A 104 -4.21 2.17 -12.44
CA GLN A 104 -2.83 2.37 -12.90
C GLN A 104 -2.77 2.48 -14.43
N ILE A 105 -3.43 1.55 -15.15
CA ILE A 105 -3.45 1.55 -16.62
C ILE A 105 -4.17 2.79 -17.17
N GLU A 106 -5.34 3.16 -16.63
CA GLU A 106 -6.07 4.36 -17.05
C GLU A 106 -5.26 5.66 -16.90
N ASN A 107 -4.34 5.70 -15.92
CA ASN A 107 -3.43 6.80 -15.70
C ASN A 107 -2.14 6.73 -16.54
N GLY A 108 -2.01 5.74 -17.42
CA GLY A 108 -0.92 5.63 -18.39
C GLY A 108 0.20 4.68 -18.00
N ALA A 109 0.01 3.86 -16.95
CA ALA A 109 0.86 2.69 -16.77
C ALA A 109 0.82 1.81 -18.04
N HIS A 110 1.91 1.11 -18.35
CA HIS A 110 2.17 0.43 -19.63
C HIS A 110 2.44 1.32 -20.86
N VAL A 111 1.84 2.50 -21.00
CA VAL A 111 1.90 3.28 -22.25
C VAL A 111 3.01 4.34 -22.27
N GLN A 112 3.40 4.90 -21.12
CA GLN A 112 4.27 6.08 -21.09
C GLN A 112 5.76 5.80 -20.88
N ARG A 113 6.14 4.54 -20.64
CA ARG A 113 7.53 4.20 -20.32
C ARG A 113 8.31 3.85 -21.60
N THR A 114 9.27 4.70 -21.96
CA THR A 114 10.23 4.41 -23.04
C THR A 114 11.38 3.54 -22.55
N GLU A 115 11.71 3.57 -21.26
CA GLU A 115 12.80 2.81 -20.65
C GLU A 115 12.39 1.38 -20.28
N LYS A 116 13.01 0.37 -20.89
CA LYS A 116 12.75 -1.04 -20.56
C LYS A 116 13.40 -1.53 -19.26
N LYS A 117 14.41 -0.81 -18.76
CA LYS A 117 15.22 -1.20 -17.61
C LYS A 117 15.12 -0.17 -16.50
N ALA A 118 14.98 -0.62 -15.26
CA ALA A 118 14.85 0.28 -14.11
C ALA A 118 16.08 1.19 -13.93
N GLY A 119 17.29 0.69 -14.21
CA GLY A 119 18.51 1.49 -14.15
C GLY A 119 18.53 2.66 -15.15
N ASP A 120 18.00 2.46 -16.36
CA ASP A 120 17.88 3.52 -17.36
C ASP A 120 16.83 4.56 -16.94
N TYR A 121 15.72 4.10 -16.37
CA TYR A 121 14.67 4.98 -15.82
C TYR A 121 15.21 5.89 -14.71
N ILE A 122 15.98 5.34 -13.76
CA ILE A 122 16.63 6.13 -12.69
C ILE A 122 17.60 7.14 -13.28
N LYS A 123 18.46 6.70 -14.22
CA LYS A 123 19.48 7.54 -14.84
C LYS A 123 18.88 8.72 -15.60
N ASN A 124 17.75 8.51 -16.27
CA ASN A 124 17.10 9.53 -17.08
C ASN A 124 16.22 10.50 -16.26
N ARG A 125 15.91 10.17 -14.99
CA ARG A 125 15.06 10.97 -14.10
C ARG A 125 15.73 11.26 -12.74
N PRO A 126 16.92 11.89 -12.73
CA PRO A 126 17.71 12.07 -11.51
C PRO A 126 17.04 12.98 -10.46
N ASP A 127 16.13 13.85 -10.89
CA ASP A 127 15.30 14.72 -10.05
C ASP A 127 14.27 13.91 -9.24
N VAL A 128 13.63 12.92 -9.87
CA VAL A 128 12.68 12.02 -9.21
C VAL A 128 13.38 11.21 -8.13
N PHE A 129 14.59 10.72 -8.40
CA PHE A 129 15.36 9.89 -7.46
C PHE A 129 16.35 10.66 -6.60
N ALA A 130 16.12 11.96 -6.41
CA ALA A 130 16.88 12.72 -5.43
C ALA A 130 16.47 12.29 -4.00
N PRO A 131 17.40 12.27 -3.03
CA PRO A 131 17.07 12.09 -1.62
C PRO A 131 15.96 13.06 -1.20
N ASP A 132 15.03 12.57 -0.38
CA ASP A 132 13.93 13.38 0.15
C ASP A 132 12.97 13.99 -0.91
N SER A 133 12.94 13.45 -2.14
CA SER A 133 11.97 13.83 -3.17
C SER A 133 10.52 13.51 -2.76
N LEU A 134 9.61 14.48 -2.92
CA LEU A 134 8.25 14.48 -2.36
C LEU A 134 7.34 13.35 -2.88
N GLU A 135 7.54 12.90 -4.13
CA GLU A 135 6.50 12.20 -4.91
C GLU A 135 6.92 10.83 -5.44
N VAL A 136 8.13 10.34 -5.12
CA VAL A 136 8.75 9.18 -5.78
C VAL A 136 7.84 7.96 -5.78
N LEU A 137 7.36 7.50 -4.62
CA LEU A 137 6.69 6.19 -4.55
C LEU A 137 5.25 6.20 -5.01
N SER A 138 4.48 7.24 -4.65
CA SER A 138 3.06 7.30 -5.01
C SER A 138 2.91 7.45 -6.51
N GLN A 139 3.74 8.29 -7.14
CA GLN A 139 3.66 8.54 -8.57
C GLN A 139 4.22 7.36 -9.38
N LEU A 140 5.32 6.75 -8.93
CA LEU A 140 5.95 5.64 -9.64
C LEU A 140 4.99 4.46 -9.86
N ARG A 141 4.23 4.03 -8.84
CA ARG A 141 3.26 2.92 -9.03
C ARG A 141 2.23 3.24 -10.10
N PHE A 142 1.74 4.48 -10.18
CA PHE A 142 0.77 4.89 -11.21
C PHE A 142 1.41 5.05 -12.59
N GLU A 143 2.68 5.47 -12.68
CA GLU A 143 3.34 5.69 -13.96
C GLU A 143 3.83 4.40 -14.63
N VAL A 144 4.32 3.44 -13.83
CA VAL A 144 5.06 2.29 -14.37
C VAL A 144 4.57 0.93 -13.89
N GLY A 145 3.58 0.90 -13.00
CA GLY A 145 3.06 -0.35 -12.41
C GLY A 145 3.93 -0.92 -11.30
N ASP A 146 3.36 -1.90 -10.59
CA ASP A 146 3.94 -2.45 -9.37
C ASP A 146 5.21 -3.27 -9.63
N GLY A 147 5.28 -4.03 -10.73
CA GLY A 147 6.44 -4.82 -11.07
C GLY A 147 7.68 -3.95 -11.31
N PHE A 148 7.55 -2.96 -12.18
CA PHE A 148 8.67 -2.06 -12.48
C PHE A 148 8.98 -1.10 -11.33
N ALA A 149 7.97 -0.59 -10.63
CA ALA A 149 8.19 0.22 -9.43
C ALA A 149 9.04 -0.54 -8.40
N THR A 150 8.75 -1.82 -8.19
CA THR A 150 9.55 -2.67 -7.29
C THR A 150 11.01 -2.78 -7.75
N GLU A 151 11.27 -2.98 -9.04
CA GLU A 151 12.62 -3.05 -9.60
C GLU A 151 13.38 -1.72 -9.41
N VAL A 152 12.73 -0.60 -9.76
CA VAL A 152 13.26 0.76 -9.61
C VAL A 152 13.60 1.07 -8.16
N ILE A 153 12.67 0.81 -7.24
CA ILE A 153 12.88 1.03 -5.80
C ILE A 153 14.00 0.14 -5.28
N GLY A 154 14.05 -1.12 -5.70
CA GLY A 154 15.11 -2.05 -5.32
C GLY A 154 16.50 -1.55 -5.74
N LEU A 155 16.65 -1.11 -6.99
CA LEU A 155 17.91 -0.56 -7.51
C LEU A 155 18.29 0.75 -6.82
N PHE A 156 17.34 1.67 -6.67
CA PHE A 156 17.58 2.96 -6.02
C PHE A 156 17.98 2.78 -4.55
N SER A 157 17.23 1.96 -3.81
CA SER A 157 17.52 1.66 -2.40
C SER A 157 18.88 0.99 -2.24
N HIS A 158 19.23 0.06 -3.14
CA HIS A 158 20.52 -0.61 -3.09
C HIS A 158 21.70 0.35 -3.09
N GLU A 159 21.69 1.38 -3.94
CA GLU A 159 22.74 2.39 -3.97
C GLU A 159 22.76 3.26 -2.71
N LEU A 160 21.60 3.55 -2.10
CA LEU A 160 21.50 4.25 -0.82
C LEU A 160 22.14 3.45 0.33
N VAL A 161 21.84 2.15 0.41
CA VAL A 161 22.23 1.29 1.53
C VAL A 161 23.66 0.74 1.43
N LYS A 162 24.24 0.67 0.23
CA LYS A 162 25.62 0.20 0.01
C LYS A 162 26.65 0.94 0.87
N LYS A 163 26.32 2.13 1.37
CA LYS A 163 27.24 2.99 2.13
C LYS A 163 26.80 3.26 3.59
N LYS A 164 25.61 2.85 4.01
CA LYS A 164 24.98 3.32 5.26
C LYS A 164 24.14 2.24 5.95
N SER A 165 24.17 2.23 7.28
CA SER A 165 23.20 1.47 8.08
C SER A 165 21.88 2.23 8.17
N CYS A 166 20.74 1.54 8.28
CA CYS A 166 19.44 2.22 8.27
C CYS A 166 19.27 3.19 9.46
N ASP A 167 19.84 2.90 10.63
CA ASP A 167 19.82 3.82 11.77
C ASP A 167 20.53 5.15 11.50
N SER A 168 21.57 5.15 10.66
CA SER A 168 22.24 6.39 10.25
C SER A 168 21.39 7.29 9.33
N LEU A 169 20.27 6.77 8.83
CA LEU A 169 19.30 7.49 8.00
C LEU A 169 18.09 7.99 8.81
N ILE A 170 18.04 7.73 10.12
CA ILE A 170 16.96 8.26 10.97
C ILE A 170 16.97 9.79 10.90
N GLY A 171 15.80 10.35 10.63
CA GLY A 171 15.56 11.74 10.34
C GLY A 171 15.42 12.04 8.85
N THR A 172 15.78 11.14 7.93
CA THR A 172 15.54 11.30 6.47
C THR A 172 14.48 10.32 5.98
N CYS A 173 13.86 10.58 4.83
CA CYS A 173 12.86 9.66 4.30
C CYS A 173 13.49 8.37 3.73
N ASP A 174 14.74 8.43 3.29
CA ASP A 174 15.54 7.29 2.83
C ASP A 174 15.66 6.16 3.87
N PHE A 175 15.46 6.44 5.16
CA PHE A 175 15.34 5.42 6.20
C PHE A 175 14.39 4.29 5.81
N TYR A 176 13.23 4.63 5.26
CA TYR A 176 12.20 3.63 4.93
C TYR A 176 12.59 2.79 3.71
N LEU A 177 13.27 3.38 2.72
CA LEU A 177 13.85 2.65 1.59
C LEU A 177 14.91 1.66 2.05
N CYS A 178 15.76 2.07 3.00
CA CYS A 178 16.75 1.18 3.60
C CYS A 178 16.09 0.02 4.35
N GLN A 179 15.08 0.31 5.16
CA GLN A 179 14.35 -0.71 5.91
C GLN A 179 13.64 -1.70 4.99
N GLU A 180 13.07 -1.23 3.89
CA GLU A 180 12.46 -2.10 2.88
C GLU A 180 13.49 -3.00 2.21
N GLN A 181 14.66 -2.47 1.84
CA GLN A 181 15.71 -3.31 1.27
C GLN A 181 16.21 -4.39 2.24
N LYS A 182 16.34 -4.08 3.53
CA LYS A 182 16.78 -5.03 4.55
C LYS A 182 15.68 -6.02 4.94
N ASN A 183 14.45 -5.55 4.98
CA ASN A 183 13.28 -6.28 5.44
C ASN A 183 12.13 -6.09 4.43
N PRO A 184 12.21 -6.73 3.25
CA PRO A 184 11.25 -6.50 2.19
C PRO A 184 9.86 -6.97 2.59
N CYS A 185 8.89 -6.07 2.42
CA CYS A 185 7.46 -6.26 2.65
C CYS A 185 6.62 -5.85 1.43
N GLY A 186 7.26 -5.39 0.35
CA GLY A 186 6.62 -4.99 -0.90
C GLY A 186 6.06 -3.57 -0.88
N LEU A 187 5.53 -3.15 -2.04
CA LEU A 187 4.96 -1.82 -2.25
C LEU A 187 3.81 -1.48 -1.30
N ASP A 188 3.09 -2.49 -0.83
CA ASP A 188 1.99 -2.36 0.12
C ASP A 188 2.44 -2.48 1.59
N GLY A 189 3.69 -2.90 1.80
CA GLY A 189 4.32 -3.00 3.11
C GLY A 189 4.48 -1.63 3.77
N TYR A 190 4.50 -1.62 5.11
CA TYR A 190 4.48 -0.40 5.91
C TYR A 190 5.55 0.63 5.51
N ASN A 191 6.78 0.17 5.23
CA ASN A 191 7.88 1.08 4.90
C ASN A 191 7.60 1.91 3.65
N LEU A 192 7.03 1.31 2.60
CA LEU A 192 6.78 2.00 1.33
C LEU A 192 5.39 2.66 1.30
N SER A 193 4.33 1.90 1.58
CA SER A 193 2.94 2.36 1.43
C SER A 193 2.53 3.42 2.45
N TYR A 194 3.23 3.47 3.59
CA TYR A 194 2.91 4.38 4.67
C TYR A 194 4.12 5.24 5.07
N GLY A 195 5.18 4.63 5.58
CA GLY A 195 6.35 5.31 6.14
C GLY A 195 6.98 6.31 5.17
N TYR A 196 7.45 5.82 4.02
CA TYR A 196 8.08 6.66 3.00
C TYR A 196 7.07 7.62 2.39
N LYS A 197 5.89 7.14 1.93
CA LYS A 197 4.81 7.97 1.37
C LYS A 197 4.52 9.20 2.21
N TYR A 198 4.30 9.02 3.52
CA TYR A 198 4.01 10.14 4.41
C TYR A 198 5.25 10.94 4.75
N CYS A 199 6.42 10.33 4.88
CA CYS A 199 7.65 11.09 5.11
C CYS A 199 7.94 12.03 3.94
N SER A 200 8.05 11.49 2.72
CA SER A 200 8.43 12.25 1.54
C SER A 200 7.40 13.34 1.24
N GLY A 201 6.12 13.00 1.26
CA GLY A 201 5.03 13.93 0.94
C GLY A 201 4.72 14.96 2.04
N SER A 202 4.92 14.61 3.31
CA SER A 202 4.33 15.37 4.42
C SER A 202 5.34 16.07 5.31
N LYS A 203 6.53 15.50 5.50
CA LYS A 203 7.54 16.07 6.41
C LYS A 203 7.92 17.49 5.98
N PHE A 204 8.27 17.68 4.70
CA PHE A 204 8.68 18.99 4.18
C PHE A 204 7.53 19.97 4.10
N LYS A 205 6.35 19.49 3.69
CA LYS A 205 5.13 20.30 3.70
C LYS A 205 4.84 20.84 5.10
N LEU A 206 4.87 19.98 6.13
CA LEU A 206 4.67 20.40 7.51
C LEU A 206 5.78 21.35 7.97
N LEU A 207 7.05 21.07 7.69
CA LEU A 207 8.15 21.98 8.06
C LEU A 207 7.96 23.41 7.51
N ASN A 208 7.41 23.53 6.29
CA ASN A 208 7.10 24.81 5.67
C ASN A 208 5.82 25.44 6.22
N GLU A 209 4.82 24.63 6.58
CA GLU A 209 3.56 25.11 7.12
C GLU A 209 3.63 25.45 8.62
N MET A 210 4.57 24.91 9.39
CA MET A 210 4.75 25.24 10.81
C MET A 210 5.28 26.66 10.97
N GLU A 211 4.56 27.47 11.76
CA GLU A 211 4.85 28.89 11.95
C GLU A 211 5.77 29.12 13.14
N THR A 212 5.70 28.24 14.14
CA THR A 212 6.42 28.41 15.40
C THR A 212 7.68 27.52 15.45
N PRO A 213 8.72 27.93 16.21
CA PRO A 213 9.86 27.05 16.47
C PRO A 213 9.47 25.70 17.10
N PRO A 214 8.54 25.64 18.09
CA PRO A 214 8.03 24.36 18.60
C PRO A 214 7.33 23.50 17.55
N GLY A 215 6.54 24.10 16.64
CA GLY A 215 5.90 23.37 15.54
C GLY A 215 6.92 22.71 14.62
N LYS A 216 7.97 23.43 14.22
CA LYS A 216 9.05 22.88 13.36
C LYS A 216 9.86 21.79 14.07
N ALA A 217 10.15 21.98 15.37
CA ALA A 217 10.79 20.97 16.20
C ALA A 217 9.94 19.70 16.29
N TRP A 218 8.64 19.84 16.55
CA TRP A 218 7.69 18.73 16.62
C TRP A 218 7.70 17.88 15.34
N VAL A 219 7.71 18.49 14.16
CA VAL A 219 7.79 17.74 12.89
C VAL A 219 9.07 16.91 12.84
N THR A 220 10.22 17.50 13.17
CA THR A 220 11.49 16.78 13.13
C THR A 220 11.50 15.61 14.13
N GLU A 221 11.06 15.87 15.35
CA GLU A 221 11.08 14.91 16.45
C GLU A 221 10.10 13.75 16.24
N VAL A 222 8.89 14.01 15.75
CA VAL A 222 7.88 12.96 15.53
C VAL A 222 8.35 11.99 14.45
N PHE A 223 8.89 12.47 13.33
CA PHE A 223 9.40 11.61 12.26
C PHE A 223 10.61 10.79 12.72
N GLN A 224 11.54 11.39 13.47
CA GLN A 224 12.67 10.65 14.05
C GLN A 224 12.21 9.59 15.05
N CYS A 225 11.23 9.89 15.91
CA CYS A 225 10.68 8.94 16.86
C CYS A 225 10.04 7.74 16.15
N LEU A 226 9.16 8.00 15.18
CA LEU A 226 8.49 6.94 14.40
C LEU A 226 9.49 6.01 13.71
N GLN A 227 10.55 6.57 13.13
CA GLN A 227 11.60 5.80 12.48
C GLN A 227 12.41 4.96 13.47
N LYS A 228 12.78 5.51 14.63
CA LYS A 228 13.44 4.76 15.72
C LYS A 228 12.59 3.57 16.16
N ARG A 229 11.29 3.78 16.38
CA ARG A 229 10.35 2.73 16.81
C ARG A 229 10.17 1.65 15.74
N SER A 230 10.05 2.05 14.48
CA SER A 230 10.01 1.11 13.35
C SER A 230 11.31 0.28 13.25
N PHE A 231 12.46 0.93 13.40
CA PHE A 231 13.76 0.26 13.39
C PHE A 231 13.90 -0.77 14.50
N GLU A 232 13.60 -0.39 15.75
CA GLU A 232 13.60 -1.29 16.91
C GLU A 232 12.69 -2.50 16.69
N SER A 233 11.47 -2.26 16.20
CA SER A 233 10.49 -3.31 15.94
C SER A 233 10.97 -4.29 14.85
N SER A 234 11.64 -3.78 13.81
CA SER A 234 12.17 -4.61 12.73
C SER A 234 13.30 -5.55 13.18
N LYS A 235 14.08 -5.17 14.21
CA LYS A 235 15.16 -6.00 14.76
C LYS A 235 14.67 -7.18 15.58
N ALA A 236 13.47 -7.08 16.14
CA ALA A 236 12.92 -8.06 17.07
C ALA A 236 12.26 -9.27 16.39
N LEU A 237 12.21 -9.31 15.05
CA LEU A 237 11.39 -10.26 14.29
C LEU A 237 12.25 -11.15 13.38
N SER A 238 12.22 -12.46 13.61
CA SER A 238 13.04 -13.47 12.92
C SER A 238 12.34 -14.27 11.81
N GLU A 239 11.02 -14.13 11.61
CA GLU A 239 10.24 -14.93 10.63
C GLU A 239 9.58 -14.07 9.54
N THR A 240 9.50 -14.54 8.30
CA THR A 240 9.35 -13.67 7.13
C THR A 240 7.93 -13.22 6.78
N SER A 241 6.89 -14.05 6.94
CA SER A 241 5.51 -13.67 6.56
C SER A 241 4.79 -12.86 7.64
N GLU A 242 4.84 -13.29 8.91
CA GLU A 242 4.24 -12.55 10.02
C GLU A 242 4.97 -11.24 10.34
N ARG A 243 6.25 -11.11 9.94
CA ARG A 243 7.06 -9.93 10.25
C ARG A 243 6.50 -8.66 9.65
N CYS A 244 5.99 -8.68 8.42
CA CYS A 244 5.51 -7.46 7.78
C CYS A 244 4.29 -6.87 8.50
N ASP A 245 3.36 -7.73 8.90
CA ASP A 245 2.19 -7.33 9.71
C ASP A 245 2.60 -6.88 11.11
N LYS A 246 3.55 -7.58 11.74
CA LYS A 246 4.08 -7.19 13.06
C LYS A 246 4.82 -5.85 13.01
N VAL A 247 5.63 -5.60 11.99
CA VAL A 247 6.29 -4.30 11.76
C VAL A 247 5.24 -3.22 11.56
N LYS A 248 4.24 -3.47 10.71
CA LYS A 248 3.14 -2.54 10.47
C LYS A 248 2.41 -2.21 11.78
N SER A 249 1.97 -3.23 12.53
CA SER A 249 1.27 -3.04 13.81
C SER A 249 2.12 -2.26 14.80
N ALA A 250 3.36 -2.69 15.06
CA ALA A 250 4.24 -2.06 16.02
C ALA A 250 4.56 -0.59 15.66
N ALA A 251 4.75 -0.32 14.37
CA ALA A 251 4.99 1.05 13.91
C ALA A 251 3.73 1.92 14.11
N PHE A 252 2.54 1.42 13.76
CA PHE A 252 1.28 2.11 14.02
C PHE A 252 1.03 2.35 15.52
N ASP A 253 1.24 1.34 16.37
CA ASP A 253 1.03 1.44 17.81
C ASP A 253 1.96 2.47 18.47
N SER A 254 3.10 2.77 17.86
CA SER A 254 4.02 3.81 18.34
C SER A 254 3.57 5.26 18.08
N HIS A 255 2.55 5.48 17.25
CA HIS A 255 2.16 6.83 16.81
C HIS A 255 1.71 7.74 17.97
N PRO A 256 0.77 7.35 18.85
CA PRO A 256 0.32 8.23 19.93
C PRO A 256 1.48 8.69 20.83
N ASP A 257 2.34 7.75 21.21
CA ASP A 257 3.51 8.02 22.06
C ASP A 257 4.50 8.97 21.39
N CYS A 258 4.84 8.73 20.12
CA CYS A 258 5.75 9.61 19.39
C CYS A 258 5.19 11.01 19.20
N TYR A 259 3.89 11.14 18.91
CA TYR A 259 3.23 12.44 18.79
C TYR A 259 3.25 13.19 20.13
N ALA A 260 2.91 12.51 21.22
CA ALA A 260 2.91 13.11 22.55
C ALA A 260 4.31 13.49 23.04
N GLN A 261 5.31 12.63 22.82
CA GLN A 261 6.70 12.87 23.22
C GLN A 261 7.34 14.02 22.45
N ALA A 262 7.04 14.16 21.15
CA ALA A 262 7.48 15.30 20.34
C ALA A 262 6.80 16.63 20.72
N GLY A 263 5.83 16.61 21.66
CA GLY A 263 5.20 17.82 22.17
C GLY A 263 3.88 18.21 21.50
N PHE A 264 3.18 17.29 20.79
CA PHE A 264 1.91 17.58 20.11
C PHE A 264 0.90 18.30 21.02
N CYS A 265 0.83 17.90 22.29
CA CYS A 265 -0.10 18.44 23.27
C CYS A 265 0.06 19.97 23.47
N HIS A 266 1.28 20.48 23.32
CA HIS A 266 1.63 21.89 23.54
C HIS A 266 1.61 22.74 22.26
N LEU A 267 1.37 22.13 21.09
CA LEU A 267 1.24 22.88 19.84
C LEU A 267 0.04 23.82 19.85
N GLU A 268 0.17 24.92 19.10
CA GLU A 268 -0.93 25.85 18.86
C GLU A 268 -2.08 25.16 18.13
N GLY A 269 -3.31 25.62 18.38
CA GLY A 269 -4.49 25.08 17.71
C GLY A 269 -4.45 25.18 16.19
N ARG A 270 -3.80 26.21 15.62
CA ARG A 270 -3.61 26.35 14.16
C ARG A 270 -2.70 25.28 13.58
N GLU A 271 -1.60 24.98 14.26
CA GLU A 271 -0.62 23.96 13.84
C GLU A 271 -1.20 22.54 13.96
N LYS A 272 -1.96 22.26 15.03
CA LYS A 272 -2.75 21.02 15.15
C LYS A 272 -3.70 20.82 13.95
N ARG A 273 -4.39 21.87 13.51
CA ARG A 273 -5.27 21.80 12.32
C ARG A 273 -4.52 21.48 11.03
N LYS A 274 -3.31 22.02 10.84
CA LYS A 274 -2.45 21.71 9.67
C LYS A 274 -2.11 20.22 9.64
N ILE A 275 -1.72 19.67 10.79
CA ILE A 275 -1.45 18.23 10.95
C ILE A 275 -2.69 17.40 10.59
N PHE A 276 -3.86 17.72 11.15
CA PHE A 276 -5.10 17.02 10.85
C PHE A 276 -5.52 17.13 9.37
N SER A 277 -5.33 18.29 8.74
CA SER A 277 -5.65 18.48 7.33
C SER A 277 -4.81 17.59 6.42
N LEU A 278 -3.58 17.28 6.82
CA LEU A 278 -2.67 16.46 6.05
C LEU A 278 -3.03 14.97 6.11
N ILE A 279 -3.44 14.49 7.28
CA ILE A 279 -3.81 13.08 7.47
C ILE A 279 -5.29 12.79 7.13
N LYS A 280 -6.08 13.80 6.73
CA LYS A 280 -7.55 13.75 6.57
C LYS A 280 -8.07 12.58 5.75
N GLY A 281 -7.36 12.16 4.71
CA GLY A 281 -7.74 11.00 3.88
C GLY A 281 -7.71 9.67 4.63
N GLU A 282 -6.89 9.55 5.68
CA GLU A 282 -6.67 8.33 6.47
C GLU A 282 -7.36 8.38 7.86
N ILE A 283 -7.91 9.54 8.27
CA ILE A 283 -8.58 9.72 9.59
C ILE A 283 -9.79 8.79 9.75
N PHE A 284 -10.37 8.32 8.66
CA PHE A 284 -11.57 7.48 8.69
C PHE A 284 -11.29 5.98 8.85
N SER A 285 -10.02 5.56 8.96
CA SER A 285 -9.72 4.19 9.37
C SER A 285 -9.95 4.03 10.88
N ALA A 286 -10.50 2.89 11.30
CA ALA A 286 -10.73 2.59 12.72
C ALA A 286 -9.43 2.66 13.55
N GLN A 287 -8.29 2.33 12.92
CA GLN A 287 -6.98 2.38 13.55
C GLN A 287 -6.52 3.82 13.82
N THR A 288 -6.75 4.74 12.88
CA THR A 288 -6.43 6.17 13.03
C THR A 288 -7.27 6.83 14.13
N ILE A 289 -8.56 6.47 14.23
CA ILE A 289 -9.46 6.97 15.28
C ILE A 289 -8.97 6.54 16.66
N LYS A 290 -8.61 5.26 16.83
CA LYS A 290 -8.07 4.73 18.11
C LYS A 290 -6.80 5.47 18.52
N GLN A 291 -5.88 5.72 17.58
CA GLN A 291 -4.65 6.45 17.86
C GLN A 291 -4.91 7.90 18.26
N GLY A 292 -5.85 8.58 17.57
CA GLY A 292 -6.27 9.93 17.92
C GLY A 292 -6.84 10.03 19.33
N LEU A 293 -7.69 9.07 19.73
CA LEU A 293 -8.24 9.01 21.08
C LEU A 293 -7.17 8.78 22.15
N GLU A 294 -6.21 7.89 21.92
CA GLU A 294 -5.12 7.63 22.86
C GLU A 294 -4.22 8.87 23.02
N LEU A 295 -3.89 9.56 21.92
CA LEU A 295 -3.14 10.81 21.97
C LEU A 295 -3.88 11.89 22.79
N LEU A 296 -5.19 12.04 22.60
CA LEU A 296 -6.01 12.99 23.37
C LEU A 296 -6.03 12.66 24.86
N LYS A 297 -6.10 11.37 25.21
CA LYS A 297 -6.00 10.90 26.60
C LYS A 297 -4.66 11.25 27.21
N GLN A 298 -3.55 11.01 26.50
CA GLN A 298 -2.20 11.37 26.95
C GLN A 298 -2.03 12.88 27.14
N CYS A 299 -2.58 13.69 26.24
CA CYS A 299 -2.56 15.15 26.40
C CYS A 299 -3.40 15.66 27.57
N SER A 300 -4.43 14.91 27.98
CA SER A 300 -5.27 15.25 29.12
C SER A 300 -4.64 14.85 30.46
N SER A 301 -3.86 13.76 30.49
CA SER A 301 -3.14 13.30 31.69
C SER A 301 -1.83 14.06 31.97
N LYS A 302 -1.29 14.77 30.97
CA LYS A 302 -0.07 15.58 31.08
C LYS A 302 -0.34 17.08 31.35
N LYS A 303 -1.59 17.45 31.63
CA LYS A 303 -1.98 18.81 32.04
C LYS A 303 -1.62 19.10 33.48
#